data_AF-A0A380GAX6-F1
#
_entry.id   AF-A0A380GAX6-F1
#
_cell.length_a   1.000
_cell.length_b   1.000
_cell.length_c   1.000
_cell.angle_alpha   90.00
_cell.angle_beta   90.00
_cell.angle_gamma   90.00
#
_symmetry.space_group_name_H-M   'P 1'
#
loop_
_entity.id
_entity.type
_entity.pdbx_description
1 polymer ?
#
loop_
_entity_poly.entity_id
_entity_poly.type
_entity_poly.pdbx_seq_one_letter_code
_entity_poly.pdbx_strand_id
1 'polypeptide(L)'
;MGEFKNRINVTINDQNYTILGEDDPERIRYVADLVDGKIRELGRRNAGLDSVRKAVLTAVNVMHELVLLEEENALLREEIQRLKHRGH
;
A
#
# COMPACT_ATOMS: atom_id res chain seq x y z
N MET A 1 9.80 25.28 -1.31
CA MET A 1 8.42 24.76 -1.41
C MET A 1 8.48 23.64 -2.43
N GLY A 2 8.30 22.38 -2.01
CA GLY A 2 8.35 21.24 -2.93
C GLY A 2 7.20 21.33 -3.94
N GLU A 3 7.51 21.30 -5.22
CA GLU A 3 6.52 21.26 -6.29
C GLU A 3 5.90 19.86 -6.34
N PHE A 4 4.81 19.65 -5.62
CA PHE A 4 3.93 18.51 -5.91
C PHE A 4 3.35 18.72 -7.31
N LYS A 5 3.95 18.07 -8.32
CA LYS A 5 3.58 18.27 -9.72
C LYS A 5 2.20 17.72 -10.06
N ASN A 6 1.70 16.73 -9.31
CA ASN A 6 0.45 16.06 -9.62
C ASN A 6 -0.55 16.18 -8.48
N ARG A 7 -1.71 16.76 -8.78
CA ARG A 7 -2.89 16.81 -7.91
C ARG A 7 -3.98 15.92 -8.50
N ILE A 8 -4.37 14.89 -7.76
CA ILE A 8 -5.27 13.85 -8.27
C ILE A 8 -6.41 13.65 -7.30
N ASN A 9 -7.62 13.62 -7.83
CA ASN A 9 -8.80 13.26 -7.06
C ASN A 9 -9.05 11.77 -7.22
N VAL A 10 -9.14 11.07 -6.09
CA VAL A 10 -9.45 9.65 -6.02
C VAL A 10 -10.62 9.44 -5.06
N THR A 11 -11.35 8.34 -5.23
CA THR A 11 -12.43 7.95 -4.34
C THR A 11 -12.04 6.68 -3.62
N ILE A 12 -12.01 6.70 -2.29
CA ILE A 12 -11.64 5.56 -1.45
C ILE A 12 -12.74 5.39 -0.41
N ASN A 13 -13.35 4.20 -0.32
CA ASN A 13 -14.42 3.87 0.61
C ASN A 13 -15.57 4.91 0.56
N ASP A 14 -16.03 5.23 -0.65
CA ASP A 14 -17.08 6.21 -0.96
C ASP A 14 -16.77 7.65 -0.49
N GLN A 15 -15.52 7.94 -0.14
CA GLN A 15 -15.03 9.28 0.22
C GLN A 15 -14.04 9.81 -0.82
N ASN A 16 -14.19 11.08 -1.20
CA ASN A 16 -13.32 11.72 -2.17
C ASN A 16 -12.11 12.35 -1.48
N TYR A 17 -10.92 12.01 -1.96
CA TYR A 17 -9.65 12.53 -1.48
C TYR A 17 -8.86 13.18 -2.61
N THR A 18 -8.18 14.27 -2.30
CA THR A 18 -7.17 14.84 -3.20
C THR A 18 -5.79 14.41 -2.72
N ILE A 19 -5.10 13.59 -3.50
CA ILE A 19 -3.72 13.19 -3.25
C ILE A 19 -2.77 14.12 -4.02
N LEU A 20 -1.75 14.61 -3.32
CA LEU A 20 -0.64 15.37 -3.88
C LEU A 20 0.57 14.44 -3.94
N GLY A 21 1.16 14.27 -5.12
CA GLY A 21 2.29 13.36 -5.31
C GLY A 21 3.23 13.83 -6.41
N GLU A 22 4.46 13.31 -6.35
CA GLU A 22 5.47 13.46 -7.40
C GLU A 22 5.42 12.30 -8.40
N ASP A 23 4.79 11.18 -8.01
CA ASP A 23 4.57 9.99 -8.81
C ASP A 23 3.60 10.21 -9.98
N ASP A 24 3.66 9.27 -10.94
CA ASP A 24 2.77 9.24 -12.09
C ASP A 24 1.28 9.16 -11.68
N PRO A 25 0.39 9.91 -12.35
CA PRO A 25 -1.02 9.93 -12.02
C PRO A 25 -1.78 8.61 -12.13
N GLU A 26 -1.35 7.69 -12.99
CA GLU A 26 -1.94 6.36 -13.11
C GLU A 26 -1.55 5.49 -11.92
N ARG A 27 -0.29 5.57 -11.49
CA ARG A 27 0.20 4.84 -10.30
C ARG A 27 -0.56 5.25 -9.04
N ILE A 28 -0.80 6.55 -8.84
CA ILE A 28 -1.55 7.05 -7.68
C ILE A 28 -3.00 6.55 -7.70
N ARG A 29 -3.66 6.56 -8.87
CA ARG A 29 -5.02 6.02 -9.02
C ARG A 29 -5.07 4.53 -8.76
N TYR A 30 -4.11 3.78 -9.31
CA TYR A 30 -3.99 2.34 -9.10
C TYR A 30 -3.83 2.00 -7.61
N VAL A 31 -2.97 2.73 -6.89
CA VAL A 31 -2.81 2.53 -5.44
C VAL A 31 -4.10 2.85 -4.68
N ALA A 32 -4.82 3.90 -5.06
CA ALA A 32 -6.10 4.23 -4.44
C ALA A 32 -7.16 3.13 -4.65
N ASP A 33 -7.24 2.56 -5.86
CA ASP A 33 -8.15 1.45 -6.17
C ASP A 33 -7.81 0.19 -5.37
N LEU A 34 -6.51 -0.11 -5.19
CA LEU A 34 -6.07 -1.23 -4.35
C LEU A 34 -6.49 -1.05 -2.89
N VAL A 35 -6.35 0.17 -2.35
CA VAL A 35 -6.77 0.48 -0.99
C VAL A 35 -8.29 0.34 -0.85
N ASP A 36 -9.09 0.86 -1.78
CA ASP A 36 -10.55 0.71 -1.77
C ASP A 36 -10.97 -0.77 -1.79
N GLY A 37 -10.34 -1.57 -2.65
CA GLY A 37 -10.54 -3.01 -2.71
C GLY A 37 -10.29 -3.70 -1.37
N LYS A 38 -9.14 -3.43 -0.74
CA LYS A 38 -8.76 -4.04 0.55
C LYS A 38 -9.70 -3.63 1.69
N ILE A 39 -10.11 -2.35 1.75
CA ILE A 39 -11.10 -1.87 2.73
C ILE A 39 -12.43 -2.59 2.55
N ARG A 40 -12.93 -2.71 1.31
CA ARG A 40 -14.19 -3.40 1.02
C ARG A 40 -14.13 -4.90 1.32
N GLU A 41 -13.00 -5.54 1.07
CA GLU A 41 -12.80 -6.96 1.35
C GLU A 41 -12.78 -7.25 2.86
N LEU A 42 -11.98 -6.50 3.62
CA LEU A 42 -11.90 -6.62 5.07
C LEU A 42 -13.21 -6.20 5.74
N GLY A 43 -13.88 -5.18 5.19
CA GLY A 43 -15.17 -4.70 5.64
C GLY A 43 -16.32 -5.70 5.42
N ARG A 44 -16.28 -6.50 4.34
CA ARG A 44 -17.25 -7.58 4.09
C ARG A 44 -17.12 -8.71 5.12
N ARG A 45 -15.90 -9.03 5.54
CA ARG A 45 -15.64 -10.04 6.57
C ARG A 45 -16.06 -9.58 7.97
N ASN A 46 -16.05 -8.27 8.22
CA ASN A 46 -16.37 -7.67 9.52
C ASN A 46 -17.48 -6.60 9.39
N ALA A 47 -18.70 -7.07 9.10
CA ALA A 47 -19.86 -6.21 8.81
C ALA A 47 -20.25 -5.23 9.94
N GLY A 48 -19.87 -5.50 11.19
CA GLY A 48 -20.19 -4.66 12.37
C GLY A 48 -19.20 -3.53 12.67
N LEU A 49 -18.15 -3.34 11.85
CA LEU A 49 -17.18 -2.27 12.06
C LEU A 49 -17.59 -0.96 11.38
N ASP A 50 -17.46 0.13 12.11
CA ASP A 50 -17.57 1.50 11.58
C ASP A 50 -16.48 1.78 10.53
N SER A 51 -16.72 2.73 9.61
CA SER A 51 -15.83 3.02 8.48
C SER A 51 -14.41 3.37 8.92
N VAL A 52 -14.26 4.11 10.02
CA VAL A 52 -12.95 4.48 10.59
C VAL A 52 -12.20 3.24 11.07
N ARG A 53 -12.87 2.31 11.74
CA ARG A 53 -12.25 1.07 12.24
C ARG A 53 -11.84 0.15 11.09
N LYS A 54 -12.62 0.11 10.01
CA LYS A 54 -12.26 -0.61 8.78
C LYS A 54 -11.01 -0.03 8.13
N ALA A 55 -10.92 1.30 8.04
CA ALA A 55 -9.74 1.98 7.51
C ALA A 55 -8.48 1.69 8.35
N VAL A 56 -8.57 1.82 9.67
CA VAL A 56 -7.44 1.53 10.58
C VAL A 56 -7.02 0.06 10.50
N LEU A 57 -7.96 -0.88 10.50
CA LEU A 57 -7.66 -2.31 10.36
C LEU A 57 -6.94 -2.59 9.03
N THR A 58 -7.39 -1.96 7.95
CA THR A 58 -6.77 -2.08 6.62
C THR A 58 -5.35 -1.52 6.63
N ALA A 59 -5.13 -0.35 7.23
CA ALA A 59 -3.81 0.25 7.34
C ALA A 59 -2.84 -0.65 8.13
N VAL A 60 -3.29 -1.21 9.25
CA VAL A 60 -2.49 -2.16 10.05
C VAL A 60 -2.17 -3.42 9.25
N ASN A 61 -3.15 -3.96 8.53
CA ASN A 61 -2.96 -5.16 7.72
C ASN A 61 -1.96 -4.94 6.57
N VAL A 62 -2.08 -3.82 5.85
CA VAL A 62 -1.15 -3.44 4.78
C VAL A 62 0.26 -3.19 5.33
N MET A 63 0.39 -2.52 6.48
CA MET A 63 1.69 -2.29 7.09
C MET A 63 2.35 -3.60 7.54
N HIS A 64 1.56 -4.55 8.07
CA HIS A 64 2.08 -5.88 8.41
C HIS A 64 2.58 -6.64 7.19
N GLU A 65 1.81 -6.64 6.10
CA GLU A 65 2.23 -7.24 4.82
C GLU A 65 3.52 -6.60 4.28
N LEU A 66 3.66 -5.27 4.40
CA LEU A 66 4.87 -4.56 4.02
C LEU A 66 6.09 -5.02 4.83
N VAL A 67 5.96 -5.12 6.15
CA VAL A 67 7.06 -5.58 7.02
C VAL A 67 7.52 -6.99 6.65
N LEU A 68 6.58 -7.92 6.44
CA LEU A 68 6.90 -9.29 6.02
C LEU A 68 7.62 -9.32 4.66
N LEU A 69 7.18 -8.50 3.71
CA LEU A 69 7.82 -8.38 2.40
C LEU A 69 9.23 -7.80 2.49
N GLU A 70 9.46 -6.82 3.37
CA GLU A 70 10.79 -6.24 3.62
C GLU A 70 11.74 -7.26 4.24
N GLU A 71 11.27 -8.05 5.22
CA GLU A 71 12.02 -9.15 5.82
C GLU A 71 12.39 -10.22 4.79
N GLU A 72 11.43 -10.66 3.97
CA GLU A 72 11.67 -11.61 2.89
C GLU A 72 12.66 -11.05 1.84
N ASN A 73 12.53 -9.77 1.48
CA ASN A 73 13.44 -9.12 0.53
C ASN A 73 14.87 -9.07 1.08
N ALA A 74 15.03 -8.80 2.39
CA ALA A 74 16.33 -8.80 3.04
C ALA A 74 16.97 -10.19 2.99
N LEU A 75 16.23 -11.24 3.35
CA LEU A 75 16.70 -12.64 3.28
C LEU A 75 17.09 -13.05 1.86
N LEU A 76 16.27 -12.72 0.86
CA LEU A 76 16.55 -13.00 -0.54
C LEU A 76 17.81 -12.26 -1.03
N ARG A 77 18.02 -11.01 -0.61
CA ARG A 77 19.24 -10.24 -0.94
C ARG A 77 20.48 -10.89 -0.34
N GLU A 78 20.42 -11.37 0.89
CA GLU A 78 21.52 -12.09 1.53
C GLU A 78 21.82 -13.42 0.83
N GLU A 79 20.78 -14.17 0.43
CA GLU A 79 20.92 -15.42 -0.34
C GLU A 79 21.61 -15.16 -1.69
N ILE A 80 21.16 -14.13 -2.43
CA ILE A 80 21.76 -13.71 -3.70
C ILE A 80 23.23 -13.31 -3.50
N GLN A 81 23.56 -12.58 -2.44
CA GLN A 81 24.95 -12.24 -2.14
C GLN A 81 25.79 -13.48 -1.83
N ARG A 82 25.29 -14.42 -1.02
CA ARG A 82 26.00 -15.68 -0.72
C ARG A 82 26.25 -16.51 -1.98
N LEU A 83 25.28 -16.61 -2.88
CA LEU A 83 25.43 -17.32 -4.15
C LEU A 83 26.45 -16.65 -5.08
N LYS A 84 26.45 -15.31 -5.14
CA LYS A 84 27.45 -14.54 -5.93
C LYS A 84 28.88 -14.75 -5.43
N HIS A 85 29.08 -14.82 -4.11
CA HIS A 85 30.40 -15.06 -3.52
C HIS A 85 30.86 -16.52 -3.63
N ARG A 86 29.94 -17.49 -3.73
CA ARG A 86 30.26 -18.91 -3.98
C ARG A 86 30.64 -19.22 -5.43
N GLY A 87 30.32 -18.33 -6.36
CA GLY A 87 30.66 -18.45 -7.78
C GLY A 87 31.98 -17.78 -8.17
N HIS A 88 32.70 -17.17 -7.21
CA HIS A 88 34.02 -16.55 -7.39
C HIS A 88 35.12 -17.39 -6.76
#